data_AF-A0A8X6FZ74-F1
#
_entry.id   AF-A0A8X6FZ74-F1
#
_cell.length_a   1.000
_cell.length_b   1.000
_cell.length_c   1.000
_cell.angle_alpha   90.00
_cell.angle_beta   90.00
_cell.angle_gamma   90.00
#
_symmetry.space_group_name_H-M   'P 1'
#
loop_
_entity.id
_entity.type
_entity.pdbx_description
1 polymer ?
#
loop_
_entity_poly.entity_id
_entity_poly.type
_entity_poly.pdbx_seq_one_letter_code
_entity_poly.pdbx_strand_id
1 'polypeptide(L)'
;MIWLLGILGTIGNGLVLAMFLRFRGLITPTSLLLINLAVSDLGLILLGFPFSASSSFAGRWLFGEGGCQWYAFMGFLFGSAHIGTLALLALDRYLIACRISLRGKLTYKRYCQMLSVIWGYAFFWAAMPLLGWGRFGLEPSVTTCTIDWQHNDSNYKSFILVYFVLGFMVPLVIISVCYFAIARRLRRNAKQRGVIHDQWTNERSITLMSLVLIIAFLVAWTPYAVLCLWTIFSHPSTVPPFLTLIPPLFAKASTVFNPFIYFMSNPKLRAGILATLCCCCKDANVESIEMPDSPVPANSDTT
;
A
#
# COMPACT_ATOMS: atom_id res chain seq x y z
N MET A 1 11.67 -12.42 -14.63
CA MET A 1 11.34 -12.16 -13.20
C MET A 1 10.16 -11.20 -13.02
N ILE A 2 10.18 -9.97 -13.58
CA ILE A 2 9.07 -9.00 -13.44
C ILE A 2 7.72 -9.58 -13.91
N TRP A 3 7.70 -10.34 -15.01
CA TRP A 3 6.48 -10.99 -15.50
C TRP A 3 5.88 -11.99 -14.50
N LEU A 4 6.71 -12.76 -13.78
CA LEU A 4 6.26 -13.67 -12.73
C LEU A 4 5.64 -12.90 -11.56
N LEU A 5 6.29 -11.82 -11.11
CA LEU A 5 5.74 -10.93 -10.10
C LEU A 5 4.39 -10.34 -10.55
N GLY A 6 4.26 -10.01 -11.83
CA GLY A 6 3.03 -9.50 -12.41
C GLY A 6 1.90 -10.52 -12.37
N ILE A 7 2.15 -11.78 -12.74
CA ILE A 7 1.14 -12.85 -12.67
C ILE A 7 0.73 -13.10 -11.22
N LEU A 8 1.69 -13.32 -10.33
CA LEU A 8 1.41 -13.63 -8.92
C LEU A 8 0.67 -12.47 -8.25
N GLY A 9 1.11 -11.24 -8.48
CA GLY A 9 0.48 -10.04 -7.95
C GLY A 9 -0.94 -9.82 -8.49
N THR A 10 -1.15 -10.06 -9.80
CA THR A 10 -2.48 -9.93 -10.42
C THR A 10 -3.46 -10.95 -9.83
N ILE A 11 -3.07 -12.22 -9.77
CA ILE A 11 -3.90 -13.28 -9.19
C ILE A 11 -4.18 -12.98 -7.72
N GLY A 12 -3.14 -12.69 -6.93
CA GLY A 12 -3.27 -12.46 -5.50
C GLY A 12 -4.17 -11.27 -5.16
N ASN A 13 -3.91 -10.09 -5.74
CA ASN A 13 -4.73 -8.91 -5.46
C ASN A 13 -6.11 -8.99 -6.11
N GLY A 14 -6.23 -9.65 -7.27
CA GLY A 14 -7.51 -9.96 -7.89
C GLY A 14 -8.39 -10.85 -7.01
N LEU A 15 -7.82 -11.88 -6.38
CA LEU A 15 -8.53 -12.74 -5.41
C LEU A 15 -9.00 -11.97 -4.18
N VAL A 16 -8.19 -11.04 -3.67
CA VAL A 16 -8.58 -10.18 -2.54
C VAL A 16 -9.80 -9.33 -2.91
N LEU A 17 -9.79 -8.71 -4.10
CA LEU A 17 -10.95 -7.94 -4.56
C LEU A 17 -12.17 -8.82 -4.81
N ALA A 18 -11.99 -9.97 -5.45
CA ALA A 18 -13.07 -10.94 -5.70
C ALA A 18 -13.73 -11.40 -4.39
N MET A 19 -12.93 -11.65 -3.34
CA MET A 19 -13.44 -11.99 -2.01
C MET A 19 -14.33 -10.87 -1.45
N PHE A 20 -13.89 -9.61 -1.46
CA PHE A 20 -14.70 -8.50 -0.95
C PHE A 20 -15.97 -8.27 -1.78
N LEU A 21 -15.91 -8.51 -3.09
CA LEU A 21 -17.09 -8.42 -3.97
C LEU A 21 -18.11 -9.53 -3.70
N ARG A 22 -17.63 -10.76 -3.44
CA ARG A 22 -18.46 -11.93 -3.14
C ARG A 22 -19.05 -11.85 -1.74
N PHE A 23 -18.23 -11.56 -0.73
CA PHE A 23 -18.63 -11.54 0.68
C PHE A 23 -18.80 -10.11 1.17
N ARG A 24 -19.94 -9.50 0.82
CA ARG A 24 -20.25 -8.10 1.17
C ARG A 24 -20.26 -7.84 2.69
N GLY A 25 -20.53 -8.85 3.52
CA GLY A 25 -20.42 -8.76 4.98
C GLY A 25 -19.00 -8.52 5.51
N LEU A 26 -17.97 -8.73 4.69
CA LEU A 26 -16.57 -8.38 5.00
C LEU A 26 -16.24 -6.93 4.59
N ILE A 27 -17.17 -6.18 4.02
CA ILE A 27 -16.97 -4.76 3.75
C ILE A 27 -17.32 -3.99 5.01
N THR A 28 -16.32 -3.29 5.54
CA THR A 28 -16.39 -2.36 6.67
C THR A 28 -15.67 -1.07 6.30
N PRO A 29 -15.86 0.02 7.05
CA PRO A 29 -15.11 1.25 6.81
C PRO A 29 -13.59 1.03 6.77
N THR A 30 -13.06 0.22 7.69
CA THR A 30 -11.65 -0.19 7.74
C THR A 30 -11.22 -0.96 6.50
N SER A 31 -12.00 -1.95 6.05
CA SER A 31 -11.58 -2.82 4.95
C SER A 31 -11.56 -2.11 3.59
N LEU A 32 -12.16 -0.92 3.47
CA LEU A 32 -11.93 -0.04 2.32
C LEU A 32 -10.45 0.30 2.11
N LEU A 33 -9.65 0.40 3.18
CA LEU A 33 -8.22 0.64 3.06
C LEU A 33 -7.49 -0.57 2.46
N LEU A 34 -7.89 -1.79 2.83
CA LEU A 34 -7.33 -3.03 2.29
C LEU A 34 -7.71 -3.22 0.81
N ILE A 35 -8.94 -2.86 0.45
CA ILE A 35 -9.40 -2.80 -0.93
C ILE A 35 -8.56 -1.79 -1.72
N ASN A 36 -8.34 -0.59 -1.18
CA ASN A 36 -7.53 0.44 -1.86
C ASN A 36 -6.07 0.01 -2.05
N LEU A 37 -5.48 -0.73 -1.10
CA LEU A 37 -4.15 -1.33 -1.27
C LEU A 37 -4.13 -2.31 -2.45
N ALA A 38 -5.10 -3.23 -2.53
CA ALA A 38 -5.20 -4.17 -3.65
C ALA A 38 -5.43 -3.47 -5.00
N VAL A 39 -6.24 -2.41 -5.03
CA VAL A 39 -6.43 -1.57 -6.23
C VAL A 39 -5.13 -0.86 -6.63
N SER A 40 -4.38 -0.34 -5.66
CA SER A 40 -3.13 0.36 -5.93
C SER A 40 -2.05 -0.61 -6.46
N ASP A 41 -1.95 -1.80 -5.88
CA ASP A 41 -1.05 -2.85 -6.36
C ASP A 41 -1.42 -3.30 -7.77
N LEU A 42 -2.71 -3.54 -8.06
CA LEU A 42 -3.16 -3.88 -9.41
C LEU A 42 -2.90 -2.75 -10.41
N GLY A 43 -3.02 -1.49 -10.01
CA GLY A 43 -2.63 -0.34 -10.83
C GLY A 43 -1.16 -0.40 -11.23
N LEU A 44 -0.25 -0.59 -10.27
CA LEU A 44 1.18 -0.75 -10.54
C LEU A 44 1.47 -1.94 -11.46
N ILE A 45 0.80 -3.07 -11.22
CA ILE A 45 1.02 -4.31 -11.95
C ILE A 45 0.49 -4.18 -13.38
N LEU A 46 -0.80 -3.87 -13.56
CA LEU A 46 -1.45 -3.90 -14.86
C LEU A 46 -1.00 -2.75 -15.77
N LEU A 47 -0.70 -1.58 -15.21
CA LEU A 47 -0.35 -0.39 -15.99
C LEU A 47 1.17 -0.17 -16.09
N GLY A 48 1.97 -0.84 -15.25
CA GLY A 48 3.43 -0.73 -15.26
C GLY A 48 4.15 -1.99 -15.70
N PHE A 49 3.83 -3.15 -15.12
CA PHE A 49 4.67 -4.34 -15.28
C PHE A 49 4.77 -4.83 -16.72
N PRO A 50 3.73 -4.83 -17.57
CA PRO A 50 3.84 -5.19 -18.98
C PRO A 50 4.92 -4.39 -19.73
N PHE A 51 5.01 -3.08 -19.48
CA PHE A 51 5.99 -2.19 -20.11
C PHE A 51 7.42 -2.53 -19.66
N SER A 52 7.62 -2.68 -18.35
CA SER A 52 8.95 -3.02 -17.82
C SER A 52 9.37 -4.46 -18.14
N ALA A 53 8.44 -5.41 -18.19
CA ALA A 53 8.74 -6.81 -18.49
C ALA A 53 9.15 -6.98 -19.96
N SER A 54 8.39 -6.42 -20.89
CA SER A 54 8.71 -6.44 -22.32
C SER A 54 10.03 -5.72 -22.62
N SER A 55 10.25 -4.55 -22.02
CA SER A 55 11.54 -3.84 -22.14
C SER A 55 12.70 -4.63 -21.55
N SER A 56 12.50 -5.31 -20.41
CA SER A 56 13.52 -6.19 -19.81
C SER A 56 13.88 -7.37 -20.72
N PHE A 57 12.91 -7.99 -21.40
CA PHE A 57 13.18 -9.04 -22.38
C PHE A 57 13.97 -8.53 -23.58
N ALA A 58 13.72 -7.28 -24.01
CA ALA A 58 14.44 -6.66 -25.11
C ALA A 58 15.80 -6.05 -24.73
N GLY A 59 16.11 -5.94 -23.43
CA GLY A 59 17.32 -5.26 -22.93
C GLY A 59 17.35 -3.75 -23.19
N ARG A 60 16.22 -3.15 -23.59
CA ARG A 60 16.07 -1.73 -23.89
C ARG A 60 14.62 -1.29 -23.75
N TRP A 61 14.40 0.00 -23.57
CA TRP A 61 13.06 0.58 -23.54
C TRP A 61 12.39 0.52 -24.92
N LEU A 62 11.14 0.05 -24.96
CA LEU A 62 10.40 -0.19 -26.21
C LEU A 62 9.36 0.88 -26.54
N PHE A 63 8.93 1.68 -25.57
CA PHE A 63 7.68 2.46 -25.68
C PHE A 63 7.90 3.96 -25.91
N GLY A 64 9.11 4.36 -26.30
CA GLY A 64 9.47 5.76 -26.53
C GLY A 64 9.29 6.65 -25.30
N GLU A 65 9.33 7.97 -25.50
CA GLU A 65 9.23 8.95 -24.42
C GLU A 65 7.84 8.97 -23.78
N GLY A 66 6.76 8.95 -24.58
CA GLY A 66 5.39 8.96 -24.06
C GLY A 66 5.08 7.75 -23.16
N GLY A 67 5.53 6.56 -23.55
CA GLY A 67 5.39 5.37 -22.70
C GLY A 67 6.24 5.46 -21.42
N CYS A 68 7.40 6.12 -21.48
CA CYS A 68 8.28 6.32 -20.33
C CYS A 68 7.63 7.24 -19.29
N GLN A 69 7.06 8.35 -19.76
CA GLN A 69 6.30 9.28 -18.94
C GLN A 69 5.08 8.60 -18.32
N TRP A 70 4.32 7.82 -19.10
CA TRP A 70 3.18 7.04 -18.60
C TRP A 70 3.57 6.05 -17.51
N TYR A 71 4.62 5.24 -17.76
CA TYR A 71 5.12 4.26 -16.81
C TYR A 71 5.52 4.89 -15.48
N ALA A 72 6.31 5.97 -15.54
CA ALA A 72 6.77 6.67 -14.36
C ALA A 72 5.61 7.36 -13.62
N PHE A 73 4.72 8.04 -14.36
CA PHE A 73 3.51 8.64 -13.80
C PHE A 73 2.67 7.63 -13.02
N MET A 74 2.36 6.48 -13.61
CA MET A 74 1.59 5.43 -12.93
C MET A 74 2.35 4.85 -11.73
N GLY A 75 3.67 4.69 -11.83
CA GLY A 75 4.52 4.31 -10.71
C GLY A 75 4.39 5.27 -9.51
N PHE A 76 4.48 6.57 -9.75
CA PHE A 76 4.34 7.59 -8.71
C PHE A 76 2.91 7.68 -8.17
N LEU A 77 1.89 7.62 -9.04
CA LEU A 77 0.48 7.71 -8.66
C LEU A 77 0.10 6.55 -7.72
N PHE A 78 0.26 5.32 -8.18
CA PHE A 78 -0.15 4.17 -7.39
C PHE A 78 0.81 3.90 -6.21
N GLY A 79 2.11 4.19 -6.37
CA GLY A 79 3.08 4.09 -5.26
C GLY A 79 2.78 5.07 -4.12
N SER A 80 2.48 6.33 -4.45
CA SER A 80 2.09 7.34 -3.46
C SER A 80 0.75 7.02 -2.81
N ALA A 81 -0.23 6.56 -3.60
CA ALA A 81 -1.52 6.13 -3.07
C ALA A 81 -1.35 4.94 -2.10
N HIS A 82 -0.45 4.01 -2.42
CA HIS A 82 -0.15 2.84 -1.59
C HIS A 82 0.44 3.22 -0.23
N ILE A 83 1.55 3.97 -0.20
CA ILE A 83 2.16 4.38 1.07
C ILE A 83 1.25 5.32 1.88
N GLY A 84 0.50 6.19 1.21
CA GLY A 84 -0.52 7.03 1.85
C GLY A 84 -1.61 6.19 2.51
N THR A 85 -2.04 5.10 1.86
CA THR A 85 -3.02 4.16 2.42
C THR A 85 -2.44 3.39 3.61
N LEU A 86 -1.17 3.00 3.59
CA LEU A 86 -0.50 2.36 4.73
C LEU A 86 -0.39 3.30 5.94
N ALA A 87 -0.05 4.57 5.71
CA ALA A 87 -0.04 5.58 6.77
C ALA A 87 -1.44 5.80 7.35
N LEU A 88 -2.45 5.84 6.50
CA LEU A 88 -3.83 5.93 6.93
C LEU A 88 -4.30 4.68 7.68
N LEU A 89 -3.89 3.49 7.26
CA LEU A 89 -4.18 2.25 7.96
C LEU A 89 -3.58 2.26 9.37
N ALA A 90 -2.35 2.77 9.54
CA ALA A 90 -1.75 2.94 10.86
C ALA A 90 -2.55 3.92 11.75
N LEU A 91 -3.00 5.04 11.17
CA LEU A 91 -3.84 6.03 11.86
C LEU A 91 -5.18 5.44 12.27
N ASP A 92 -5.85 4.71 11.38
CA ASP A 92 -7.10 4.02 11.68
C ASP A 92 -6.94 3.05 12.86
N ARG A 93 -5.93 2.17 12.81
CA ARG A 93 -5.63 1.23 13.91
C ARG A 93 -5.37 1.97 15.22
N TYR A 94 -4.70 3.12 15.18
CA TYR A 94 -4.51 3.98 16.35
C TYR A 94 -5.83 4.55 16.87
N LEU A 95 -6.70 5.05 15.99
CA LEU A 95 -7.97 5.64 16.39
C LEU A 95 -8.87 4.60 17.06
N ILE A 96 -8.96 3.39 16.51
CA ILE A 96 -9.75 2.31 17.10
C ILE A 96 -9.16 1.83 18.43
N ALA A 97 -7.84 1.64 18.51
CA ALA A 97 -7.21 1.09 19.71
C ALA A 97 -7.04 2.11 20.86
N CYS A 98 -6.79 3.39 20.54
CA CYS A 98 -6.41 4.41 21.52
C CYS A 98 -7.44 5.54 21.67
N ARG A 99 -8.34 5.76 20.71
CA ARG A 99 -9.31 6.86 20.69
C ARG A 99 -10.74 6.37 20.51
N ILE A 100 -11.21 5.54 21.45
CA ILE A 100 -12.53 4.89 21.41
C ILE A 100 -13.68 5.89 21.18
N SER A 101 -13.60 7.11 21.75
CA SER A 101 -14.62 8.16 21.56
C SER A 101 -14.76 8.66 20.11
N LEU A 102 -13.78 8.40 19.25
CA LEU A 102 -13.80 8.74 17.83
C LEU A 102 -14.19 7.56 16.93
N ARG A 103 -14.40 6.35 17.47
CA ARG A 103 -14.72 5.16 16.67
C ARG A 103 -16.05 5.28 15.94
N GLY A 104 -17.12 5.70 16.61
CA GLY A 104 -18.45 5.90 15.98
C GLY A 104 -18.47 7.01 14.92
N LYS A 105 -17.40 7.79 14.85
CA LYS A 105 -17.18 8.86 13.88
C LYS A 105 -16.50 8.34 12.59
N LEU A 106 -15.96 7.12 12.58
CA LEU A 106 -15.28 6.49 11.44
C LEU A 106 -16.28 5.82 10.49
N THR A 107 -17.02 6.64 9.73
CA THR A 107 -18.02 6.16 8.77
C THR A 107 -17.43 5.95 7.38
N TYR A 108 -18.09 5.13 6.55
CA TYR A 108 -17.74 4.94 5.13
C TYR A 108 -17.45 6.25 4.39
N LYS A 109 -18.30 7.26 4.58
CA LYS A 109 -18.14 8.59 3.96
C LYS A 109 -16.79 9.22 4.31
N ARG A 110 -16.34 9.13 5.56
CA ARG A 110 -15.05 9.69 5.98
C ARG A 110 -13.87 8.94 5.38
N TYR A 111 -13.93 7.62 5.32
CA TYR A 111 -12.91 6.84 4.63
C TYR A 111 -12.80 7.19 3.16
N CYS A 112 -13.93 7.33 2.46
CA CYS A 112 -13.93 7.79 1.07
C CYS A 112 -13.29 9.18 0.94
N GLN A 113 -13.63 10.13 1.82
CA GLN A 113 -13.02 11.47 1.83
C GLN A 113 -11.50 11.41 2.06
N MET A 114 -11.05 10.61 3.02
CA MET A 114 -9.63 10.46 3.35
C MET A 114 -8.86 9.79 2.22
N LEU A 115 -9.46 8.79 1.55
CA LEU A 115 -8.92 8.20 0.33
C LEU A 115 -8.86 9.21 -0.82
N SER A 116 -9.88 10.05 -1.01
CA SER A 116 -9.84 11.12 -2.03
C SER A 116 -8.68 12.08 -1.80
N VAL A 117 -8.37 12.42 -0.54
CA VAL A 117 -7.18 13.24 -0.19
C VAL A 117 -5.89 12.51 -0.56
N ILE A 118 -5.78 11.20 -0.26
CA ILE A 118 -4.61 10.39 -0.62
C ILE A 118 -4.41 10.33 -2.13
N TRP A 119 -5.48 10.13 -2.90
CA TRP A 119 -5.42 10.10 -4.36
C TRP A 119 -5.08 11.47 -4.96
N GLY A 120 -5.61 12.56 -4.39
CA GLY A 120 -5.22 13.92 -4.79
C GLY A 120 -3.74 14.20 -4.52
N TYR A 121 -3.26 13.80 -3.34
CA TYR A 121 -1.83 13.85 -2.99
C TYR A 121 -0.97 13.03 -3.95
N ALA A 122 -1.39 11.81 -4.26
CA ALA A 122 -0.67 10.92 -5.16
C ALA A 122 -0.62 11.46 -6.60
N PHE A 123 -1.74 12.00 -7.08
CA PHE A 123 -1.82 12.64 -8.38
C PHE A 123 -0.94 13.88 -8.44
N PHE A 124 -0.91 14.71 -7.39
CA PHE A 124 -0.04 15.87 -7.30
C PHE A 124 1.43 15.46 -7.56
N TRP A 125 1.94 14.48 -6.82
CA TRP A 125 3.33 14.03 -6.98
C TRP A 125 3.63 13.36 -8.32
N ALA A 126 2.68 12.59 -8.85
CA ALA A 126 2.82 11.98 -10.17
C ALA A 126 2.83 13.03 -11.29
N ALA A 127 2.05 14.10 -11.16
CA ALA A 127 1.89 15.13 -12.18
C ALA A 127 3.05 16.14 -12.21
N MET A 128 3.69 16.45 -11.07
CA MET A 128 4.73 17.49 -11.00
C MET A 128 5.87 17.31 -12.03
N PRO A 129 6.44 16.11 -12.24
CA PRO A 129 7.49 15.92 -13.27
C PRO A 129 7.01 16.12 -14.71
N LEU A 130 5.71 15.99 -14.97
CA LEU A 130 5.11 16.31 -16.29
C LEU A 130 4.93 17.82 -16.48
N LEU A 131 4.80 18.56 -15.37
CA LEU A 131 4.63 20.01 -15.35
C LEU A 131 5.97 20.76 -15.22
N GLY A 132 7.10 20.04 -15.22
CA GLY A 132 8.45 20.60 -15.22
C GLY A 132 9.11 20.73 -13.84
N TRP A 133 8.49 20.24 -12.76
CA TRP A 133 9.16 20.07 -11.47
C TRP A 133 9.54 18.60 -11.25
N GLY A 134 10.81 18.31 -11.46
CA GLY A 134 11.30 17.00 -11.86
C GLY A 134 11.22 16.81 -13.37
N ARG A 135 11.67 15.65 -13.83
CA ARG A 135 11.48 15.16 -15.20
C ARG A 135 11.45 13.65 -15.16
N PHE A 136 10.60 13.00 -15.95
CA PHE A 136 10.67 11.55 -16.11
C PHE A 136 11.72 11.16 -17.17
N GLY A 137 12.46 10.09 -16.90
CA GLY A 137 13.50 9.58 -17.78
C GLY A 137 13.82 8.12 -17.50
N LEU A 138 14.77 7.58 -18.27
CA LEU A 138 15.21 6.19 -18.14
C LEU A 138 16.07 6.00 -16.88
N GLU A 139 15.82 4.90 -16.18
CA GLU A 139 16.75 4.34 -15.20
C GLU A 139 17.96 3.72 -15.96
N PRO A 140 19.15 3.47 -15.36
CA PRO A 140 20.34 2.97 -16.07
C PRO A 140 20.19 1.53 -16.50
N SER A 141 19.26 0.82 -15.88
CA SER A 141 18.81 -0.47 -16.37
C SER A 141 18.21 -0.37 -17.78
N VAL A 142 17.94 0.84 -18.28
CA VAL A 142 17.38 1.21 -19.59
C VAL A 142 16.10 0.47 -19.96
N THR A 143 15.42 -0.10 -18.96
CA THR A 143 14.25 -0.98 -19.11
C THR A 143 13.06 -0.51 -18.28
N THR A 144 13.28 0.51 -17.44
CA THR A 144 12.29 1.15 -16.58
C THR A 144 12.46 2.66 -16.64
N CYS A 145 11.39 3.38 -16.30
CA CYS A 145 11.40 4.83 -16.21
C CYS A 145 11.11 5.29 -14.78
N THR A 146 11.78 6.37 -14.38
CA THR A 146 11.64 7.01 -13.08
C THR A 146 11.94 8.51 -13.25
N ILE A 147 12.31 9.22 -12.20
CA ILE A 147 12.81 10.58 -12.31
C ILE A 147 14.19 10.57 -12.98
N ASP A 148 14.36 11.40 -14.00
CA ASP A 148 15.57 11.53 -14.80
C ASP A 148 16.76 11.96 -13.94
N TRP A 149 17.50 10.96 -13.51
CA TRP A 149 18.65 11.13 -12.66
C TRP A 149 19.94 11.43 -13.45
N GLN A 150 19.88 11.43 -14.78
CA GLN A 150 21.05 11.69 -15.63
C GLN A 150 21.33 13.18 -15.64
N HIS A 151 20.27 13.98 -15.58
CA HIS A 151 20.30 15.41 -15.39
C HIS A 151 20.17 15.74 -13.90
N ASN A 152 21.24 15.52 -13.13
CA ASN A 152 21.31 15.81 -11.68
C ASN A 152 21.41 17.32 -11.39
N ASP A 153 20.48 18.10 -11.95
CA ASP A 153 20.36 19.54 -11.80
C ASP A 153 19.60 19.92 -10.52
N SER A 154 19.49 21.21 -10.24
CA SER A 154 18.79 21.69 -9.05
C SER A 154 17.30 21.32 -9.05
N ASN A 155 16.70 21.18 -10.24
CA ASN A 155 15.30 20.81 -10.41
C ASN A 155 15.08 19.36 -9.95
N TYR A 156 15.86 18.41 -10.46
CA TYR A 156 15.92 17.01 -10.03
C TYR A 156 16.12 16.88 -8.52
N LYS A 157 17.17 17.53 -7.99
CA LYS A 157 17.53 17.43 -6.56
C LYS A 157 16.42 17.95 -5.66
N SER A 158 15.82 19.09 -6.02
CA SER A 158 14.73 19.68 -5.25
C SER A 158 13.50 18.77 -5.22
N PHE A 159 13.13 18.19 -6.36
CA PHE A 159 11.98 17.30 -6.45
C PHE A 159 12.18 16.04 -5.61
N ILE A 160 13.31 15.33 -5.80
CA ILE A 160 13.59 14.09 -5.07
C ILE A 160 13.68 14.34 -3.56
N LEU A 161 14.34 15.42 -3.12
CA LEU A 161 14.50 15.70 -1.70
C LEU A 161 13.14 16.01 -1.04
N VAL A 162 12.31 16.83 -1.67
CA VAL A 162 10.99 17.15 -1.13
C VAL A 162 10.07 15.92 -1.18
N TYR A 163 10.08 15.16 -2.28
CA TYR A 163 9.30 13.93 -2.39
C TYR A 163 9.76 12.86 -1.39
N PHE A 164 11.06 12.72 -1.12
CA PHE A 164 11.56 11.81 -0.10
C PHE A 164 11.06 12.19 1.29
N VAL A 165 11.09 13.48 1.64
CA VAL A 165 10.60 13.96 2.93
C VAL A 165 9.09 13.75 3.04
N LEU A 166 8.32 14.22 2.07
CA LEU A 166 6.86 14.24 2.16
C LEU A 166 6.21 12.89 1.78
N GLY A 167 6.82 12.15 0.86
CA GLY A 167 6.34 10.87 0.31
C GLY A 167 6.92 9.64 0.97
N PHE A 168 7.94 9.75 1.82
CA PHE A 168 8.49 8.63 2.56
C PHE A 168 8.64 8.91 4.07
N MET A 169 9.34 9.98 4.45
CA MET A 169 9.62 10.25 5.86
C MET A 169 8.39 10.65 6.67
N VAL A 170 7.52 11.51 6.15
CA VAL A 170 6.27 11.89 6.83
C VAL A 170 5.36 10.67 7.06
N PRO A 171 5.05 9.82 6.05
CA PRO A 171 4.35 8.56 6.28
C PRO A 171 4.99 7.68 7.35
N LEU A 172 6.33 7.53 7.32
CA LEU A 172 7.06 6.74 8.29
C LEU A 172 6.91 7.28 9.72
N VAL A 173 6.98 8.60 9.91
CA VAL A 173 6.79 9.24 11.22
C VAL A 173 5.36 9.02 11.73
N ILE A 174 4.34 9.22 10.88
CA ILE A 174 2.94 9.00 11.24
C ILE A 174 2.74 7.56 11.71
N ILE A 175 3.20 6.59 10.92
CA ILE A 175 3.16 5.16 11.23
C ILE A 175 3.83 4.88 12.58
N SER A 176 5.06 5.38 12.76
CA SER A 176 5.86 5.14 13.96
C SER A 176 5.17 5.66 15.22
N VAL A 177 4.64 6.88 15.17
CA VAL A 177 3.93 7.49 16.30
C VAL A 177 2.65 6.71 16.62
N CYS A 178 1.87 6.31 15.61
CA CYS A 178 0.64 5.55 15.79
C CYS A 178 0.92 4.21 16.49
N TYR A 179 1.85 3.41 15.99
CA TYR A 179 2.17 2.11 16.58
C TYR A 179 2.87 2.21 17.93
N PHE A 180 3.69 3.24 18.15
CA PHE A 180 4.26 3.51 19.47
C PHE A 180 3.15 3.80 20.50
N ALA A 181 2.15 4.61 20.13
CA ALA A 181 1.03 4.90 21.00
C ALA A 181 0.16 3.66 21.29
N ILE A 182 -0.11 2.82 20.28
CA ILE A 182 -0.81 1.53 20.44
C ILE A 182 -0.03 0.63 21.41
N ALA A 183 1.28 0.47 21.21
CA ALA A 183 2.12 -0.35 22.08
C ALA A 183 2.13 0.16 23.53
N ARG A 184 2.17 1.49 23.72
CA ARG A 184 2.09 2.11 25.06
C ARG A 184 0.73 1.86 25.73
N ARG A 185 -0.38 1.96 24.98
CA ARG A 185 -1.72 1.64 25.49
C ARG A 185 -1.84 0.18 25.90
N LEU A 186 -1.35 -0.72 25.06
CA LEU A 186 -1.29 -2.16 25.32
C LEU A 186 -0.53 -2.49 26.61
N ARG A 187 0.68 -1.93 26.77
CA ARG A 187 1.50 -2.14 27.97
C ARG A 187 0.83 -1.60 29.24
N ARG A 188 0.11 -0.48 29.15
CA ARG A 188 -0.62 0.10 30.30
C ARG A 188 -1.79 -0.78 30.72
N ASN A 189 -2.58 -1.27 29.77
CA ASN A 189 -3.72 -2.13 30.06
C ASN A 189 -3.28 -3.52 30.57
N ALA A 190 -2.15 -4.06 30.08
CA ALA A 190 -1.58 -5.32 30.58
C ALA A 190 -1.14 -5.25 32.05
N LYS A 191 -0.76 -4.06 32.54
CA LYS A 191 -0.44 -3.81 33.96
C LYS A 191 -1.69 -3.67 34.85
N GLN A 192 -2.86 -3.39 34.28
CA GLN A 192 -4.12 -3.16 35.00
C GLN A 192 -5.04 -4.40 34.99
N ARG A 193 -4.49 -5.62 35.14
CA ARG A 193 -5.21 -6.90 35.02
C ARG A 193 -6.66 -6.85 35.55
N GLY A 194 -7.62 -6.78 34.62
CA GLY A 194 -9.06 -6.81 34.92
C GLY A 194 -9.92 -6.43 33.71
N VAL A 195 -10.73 -7.40 33.25
CA VAL A 195 -12.02 -7.25 32.54
C VAL A 195 -12.07 -7.03 31.00
N ILE A 196 -11.02 -6.59 30.29
CA ILE A 196 -11.13 -6.42 28.81
C ILE A 196 -10.36 -7.52 28.07
N HIS A 197 -10.79 -8.79 28.20
CA HIS A 197 -10.17 -9.91 27.48
C HIS A 197 -10.80 -10.19 26.11
N ASP A 198 -12.09 -9.88 25.91
CA ASP A 198 -12.84 -10.53 24.82
C ASP A 198 -13.04 -9.67 23.55
N GLN A 199 -13.12 -8.34 23.66
CA GLN A 199 -13.27 -7.46 22.47
C GLN A 199 -11.94 -7.12 21.77
N TRP A 200 -10.80 -7.24 22.47
CA TRP A 200 -9.48 -6.83 21.96
C TRP A 200 -8.78 -7.92 21.12
N THR A 201 -9.25 -9.17 21.18
CA THR A 201 -8.63 -10.32 20.47
C THR A 201 -8.81 -10.22 18.95
N ASN A 202 -9.96 -9.77 18.47
CA ASN A 202 -10.24 -9.64 17.03
C ASN A 202 -9.54 -8.41 16.40
N GLU A 203 -9.56 -7.26 17.08
CA GLU A 203 -8.87 -6.04 16.64
C GLU A 203 -7.33 -6.17 16.65
N ARG A 204 -6.81 -7.04 17.52
CA ARG A 204 -5.38 -7.35 17.59
C ARG A 204 -4.88 -8.02 16.30
N SER A 205 -5.64 -8.94 15.73
CA SER A 205 -5.27 -9.62 14.48
C SER A 205 -5.19 -8.64 13.31
N ILE A 206 -6.16 -7.71 13.21
CA ILE A 206 -6.16 -6.66 12.18
C ILE A 206 -4.98 -5.70 12.40
N THR A 207 -4.75 -5.25 13.63
CA THR A 207 -3.63 -4.34 13.96
C THR A 207 -2.27 -4.95 13.67
N LEU A 208 -2.10 -6.25 13.98
CA LEU A 208 -0.87 -6.99 13.70
C LEU A 208 -0.68 -7.19 12.19
N MET A 209 -1.74 -7.56 11.47
CA MET A 209 -1.72 -7.65 10.01
C MET A 209 -1.30 -6.32 9.39
N SER A 210 -1.92 -5.20 9.79
CA SER A 210 -1.54 -3.86 9.35
C SER A 210 -0.05 -3.56 9.61
N LEU A 211 0.48 -3.96 10.78
CA LEU A 211 1.88 -3.76 11.12
C LEU A 211 2.80 -4.57 10.19
N VAL A 212 2.45 -5.83 9.90
CA VAL A 212 3.23 -6.70 9.00
C VAL A 212 3.22 -6.16 7.57
N LEU A 213 2.09 -5.66 7.06
CA LEU A 213 1.99 -5.00 5.74
C LEU A 213 2.95 -3.81 5.65
N ILE A 214 2.93 -2.96 6.68
CA ILE A 214 3.75 -1.77 6.76
C ILE A 214 5.23 -2.12 6.79
N ILE A 215 5.64 -3.09 7.62
CA ILE A 215 7.03 -3.53 7.71
C ILE A 215 7.48 -4.12 6.37
N ALA A 216 6.66 -4.98 5.76
CA ALA A 216 6.96 -5.58 4.47
C ALA A 216 7.16 -4.52 3.37
N PHE A 217 6.30 -3.50 3.34
CA PHE A 217 6.45 -2.36 2.42
C PHE A 217 7.72 -1.57 2.69
N LEU A 218 7.98 -1.17 3.95
CA LEU A 218 9.17 -0.38 4.29
C LEU A 218 10.45 -1.14 3.95
N VAL A 219 10.52 -2.44 4.27
CA VAL A 219 11.68 -3.29 3.93
C VAL A 219 11.86 -3.38 2.42
N ALA A 220 10.78 -3.50 1.65
CA ALA A 220 10.84 -3.58 0.18
C ALA A 220 11.28 -2.27 -0.47
N TRP A 221 10.79 -1.12 0.02
CA TRP A 221 10.97 0.18 -0.61
C TRP A 221 12.17 0.98 -0.09
N THR A 222 12.63 0.74 1.14
CA THR A 222 13.78 1.48 1.72
C THR A 222 15.05 1.36 0.88
N PRO A 223 15.44 0.18 0.35
CA PRO A 223 16.64 0.09 -0.49
C PRO A 223 16.57 0.99 -1.72
N TYR A 224 15.39 1.09 -2.35
CA TYR A 224 15.18 1.95 -3.51
C TYR A 224 15.17 3.43 -3.10
N ALA A 225 14.53 3.79 -1.99
CA ALA A 225 14.53 5.16 -1.50
C ALA A 225 15.95 5.66 -1.15
N VAL A 226 16.78 4.80 -0.54
CA VAL A 226 18.19 5.08 -0.24
C VAL A 226 18.99 5.23 -1.52
N LEU A 227 18.74 4.41 -2.54
CA LEU A 227 19.37 4.55 -3.86
C LEU A 227 19.02 5.91 -4.50
N CYS A 228 17.76 6.30 -4.52
CA CYS A 228 17.32 7.59 -5.09
C CYS A 228 17.90 8.80 -4.33
N LEU A 229 18.15 8.67 -3.03
CA LEU A 229 18.88 9.69 -2.27
C LEU A 229 20.36 9.71 -2.62
N TRP A 230 20.97 8.54 -2.77
CA TRP A 230 22.38 8.40 -3.12
C TRP A 230 22.70 9.10 -4.44
N THR A 231 21.81 9.00 -5.43
CA THR A 231 21.95 9.63 -6.75
C THR A 231 21.90 11.16 -6.71
N ILE A 232 21.42 11.78 -5.62
CA ILE A 232 21.51 13.24 -5.41
C ILE A 232 22.98 13.65 -5.22
N PHE A 233 23.71 12.89 -4.42
CA PHE A 233 25.07 13.23 -3.97
C PHE A 233 26.17 12.60 -4.83
N SER A 234 25.82 11.64 -5.68
CA SER A 234 26.78 10.89 -6.50
C SER A 234 26.45 10.99 -7.98
N HIS A 235 27.47 10.95 -8.84
CA HIS A 235 27.23 10.91 -10.29
C HIS A 235 26.64 9.54 -10.69
N PRO A 236 25.67 9.48 -11.62
CA PRO A 236 25.03 8.22 -12.04
C PRO A 236 26.01 7.13 -12.48
N SER A 237 27.15 7.53 -13.08
CA SER A 237 28.23 6.63 -13.52
C SER A 237 28.97 5.92 -12.38
N THR A 238 28.81 6.37 -11.14
CA THR A 238 29.45 5.77 -9.96
C THR A 238 28.60 4.70 -9.28
N VAL A 239 27.35 4.55 -9.68
CA VAL A 239 26.41 3.58 -9.09
C VAL A 239 26.64 2.19 -9.70
N PRO A 240 27.00 1.17 -8.91
CA PRO A 240 27.16 -0.19 -9.39
C PRO A 240 25.89 -0.74 -10.07
N PRO A 241 26.01 -1.51 -11.18
CA PRO A 241 24.85 -2.01 -11.94
C PRO A 241 23.87 -2.87 -11.12
N PHE A 242 24.35 -3.61 -10.11
CA PHE A 242 23.45 -4.39 -9.26
C PHE A 242 22.54 -3.49 -8.40
N LEU A 243 23.03 -2.32 -7.97
CA LEU A 243 22.23 -1.34 -7.23
C LEU A 243 21.21 -0.63 -8.13
N THR A 244 21.39 -0.61 -9.44
CA THR A 244 20.39 -0.05 -10.37
C THR A 244 19.29 -1.05 -10.74
N LEU A 245 19.39 -2.31 -10.30
CA LEU A 245 18.46 -3.38 -10.65
C LEU A 245 17.75 -3.99 -9.44
N ILE A 246 18.50 -4.36 -8.40
CA ILE A 246 17.98 -5.12 -7.25
C ILE A 246 17.02 -4.28 -6.39
N PRO A 247 17.34 -3.04 -5.97
CA PRO A 247 16.42 -2.23 -5.17
C PRO A 247 15.08 -1.90 -5.87
N PRO A 248 15.05 -1.43 -7.14
CA PRO A 248 13.78 -1.20 -7.83
C PRO A 248 12.94 -2.48 -7.98
N LEU A 249 13.60 -3.61 -8.23
CA LEU A 249 12.92 -4.90 -8.32
C LEU A 249 12.31 -5.34 -6.98
N PHE A 250 13.05 -5.16 -5.88
CA PHE A 250 12.58 -5.52 -4.55
C PHE A 250 11.37 -4.66 -4.14
N ALA A 251 11.40 -3.36 -4.47
CA ALA A 251 10.24 -2.48 -4.35
C ALA A 251 9.04 -2.99 -5.16
N LYS A 252 9.25 -3.43 -6.42
CA LYS A 252 8.18 -4.02 -7.25
C LYS A 252 7.64 -5.33 -6.69
N ALA A 253 8.46 -6.16 -6.06
CA ALA A 253 8.03 -7.41 -5.45
C ALA A 253 7.04 -7.19 -4.28
N SER A 254 6.99 -5.99 -3.68
CA SER A 254 6.09 -5.69 -2.57
C SER A 254 4.61 -5.89 -2.91
N THR A 255 4.24 -5.70 -4.18
CA THR A 255 2.84 -5.83 -4.64
C THR A 255 2.30 -7.26 -4.49
N VAL A 256 3.20 -8.24 -4.36
CA VAL A 256 2.86 -9.65 -4.18
C VAL A 256 2.65 -9.99 -2.71
N PHE A 257 3.25 -9.25 -1.76
CA PHE A 257 3.25 -9.61 -0.35
C PHE A 257 1.88 -9.45 0.33
N ASN A 258 1.09 -8.47 -0.08
CA ASN A 258 -0.17 -8.11 0.57
C ASN A 258 -1.17 -9.29 0.65
N PRO A 259 -1.52 -9.99 -0.45
CA PRO A 259 -2.38 -11.17 -0.41
C PRO A 259 -1.88 -12.29 0.53
N PHE A 260 -0.58 -12.57 0.54
CA PHE A 260 0.00 -13.57 1.44
C PHE A 260 -0.13 -13.16 2.91
N ILE A 261 0.12 -11.89 3.22
CA ILE A 261 0.00 -11.35 4.58
C ILE A 261 -1.45 -11.42 5.07
N TYR A 262 -2.43 -11.07 4.21
CA TYR A 262 -3.86 -11.19 4.53
C TYR A 262 -4.25 -12.63 4.85
N PHE A 263 -3.82 -13.57 4.00
CA PHE A 263 -4.08 -15.00 4.17
C PHE A 263 -3.50 -15.55 5.47
N MET A 264 -2.28 -15.16 5.85
CA MET A 264 -1.62 -15.66 7.06
C MET A 264 -2.12 -15.00 8.35
N SER A 265 -2.47 -13.72 8.30
CA SER A 265 -2.63 -12.90 9.52
C SER A 265 -4.09 -12.70 9.95
N ASN A 266 -5.07 -12.90 9.05
CA ASN A 266 -6.47 -12.67 9.36
C ASN A 266 -7.33 -13.90 9.03
N PRO A 267 -7.79 -14.66 10.06
CA PRO A 267 -8.61 -15.86 9.85
C PRO A 267 -9.89 -15.62 9.06
N LYS A 268 -10.54 -14.45 9.22
CA LYS A 268 -11.77 -14.09 8.51
C LYS A 268 -11.51 -13.89 7.02
N LEU A 269 -10.46 -13.10 6.69
CA LEU A 269 -10.06 -12.90 5.29
C LEU A 269 -9.54 -14.19 4.67
N ARG A 270 -8.79 -15.01 5.42
CA ARG A 270 -8.35 -16.33 4.95
C ARG A 270 -9.54 -17.22 4.57
N ALA A 271 -10.57 -17.29 5.42
CA ALA A 271 -11.77 -18.06 5.13
C ALA A 271 -12.49 -17.54 3.87
N GLY A 272 -12.63 -16.21 3.74
CA GLY A 272 -13.20 -15.59 2.54
C GLY A 272 -12.40 -15.89 1.26
N ILE A 273 -11.06 -15.84 1.31
CA ILE A 273 -10.19 -16.19 0.16
C ILE A 273 -10.37 -17.66 -0.23
N LEU A 274 -10.34 -18.58 0.74
CA LEU A 274 -10.53 -20.02 0.48
C LEU A 274 -11.91 -20.33 -0.11
N ALA A 275 -12.97 -19.70 0.42
CA ALA A 275 -14.32 -19.85 -0.11
C ALA A 275 -14.48 -19.24 -1.50
N THR A 276 -13.72 -18.19 -1.83
CA THR A 276 -13.68 -17.61 -3.19
C THR A 276 -13.00 -18.57 -4.17
N LEU A 277 -11.94 -19.26 -3.74
CA LEU A 277 -11.23 -20.27 -4.56
C LEU A 277 -12.03 -21.56 -4.74
N CYS A 278 -12.84 -21.95 -3.76
CA CYS A 278 -13.69 -23.13 -3.86
C CYS A 278 -15.11 -22.74 -4.27
N CYS A 279 -15.42 -22.81 -5.57
CA CYS A 279 -16.75 -22.50 -6.11
C CYS A 279 -17.90 -23.30 -5.47
N CYS A 280 -17.60 -24.42 -4.79
CA CYS A 280 -18.59 -25.36 -4.23
C CYS A 280 -18.72 -25.33 -2.69
N CYS A 281 -17.96 -24.52 -1.95
CA CYS A 281 -18.12 -24.42 -0.49
C CYS A 281 -19.32 -23.52 -0.16
N LYS A 282 -20.37 -24.10 0.44
CA LYS A 282 -21.58 -23.40 0.92
C LYS A 282 -21.22 -22.19 1.78
N ASP A 283 -21.86 -21.05 1.48
CA ASP A 283 -21.67 -19.73 2.07
C ASP A 283 -22.05 -19.62 3.58
N ALA A 284 -22.53 -20.71 4.19
CA ALA A 284 -23.12 -20.73 5.53
C ALA A 284 -22.18 -20.37 6.70
N ASN A 285 -20.85 -20.40 6.50
CA ASN A 285 -19.87 -20.11 7.56
C ASN A 285 -19.16 -18.76 7.42
N VAL A 286 -19.36 -17.98 6.34
CA VAL A 286 -18.66 -16.69 6.15
C VAL A 286 -19.60 -15.51 6.41
N GLU A 287 -20.88 -15.61 6.07
CA GLU A 287 -21.89 -14.56 6.37
C GLU A 287 -22.14 -14.40 7.87
N SER A 288 -21.95 -15.46 8.68
CA SER A 288 -22.04 -15.40 10.14
C SER A 288 -20.81 -14.76 10.80
N ILE A 289 -19.77 -14.42 10.03
CA ILE A 289 -18.53 -13.80 10.50
C ILE A 289 -18.57 -12.28 10.20
N GLU A 290 -19.50 -11.57 10.81
CA GLU A 290 -19.49 -10.10 10.79
C GLU A 290 -18.17 -9.58 11.39
N MET A 291 -17.60 -8.53 10.80
CA MET A 291 -16.45 -7.85 11.40
C MET A 291 -16.90 -7.00 12.59
N PRO A 292 -16.07 -6.81 13.63
CA PRO A 292 -16.47 -6.13 14.88
C PRO A 292 -16.88 -4.65 14.71
N ASP A 293 -16.69 -4.09 13.52
CA ASP A 293 -16.99 -2.71 13.14
C ASP A 293 -18.28 -2.57 12.30
N SER A 294 -19.05 -3.65 12.09
CA SER A 294 -20.37 -3.55 11.46
C SER A 294 -21.26 -2.61 12.28
N PRO A 295 -21.82 -1.53 11.70
CA PRO A 295 -22.81 -0.73 12.40
C PRO A 295 -23.99 -1.63 12.74
N VAL A 296 -24.33 -1.72 14.03
CA VAL A 296 -25.55 -2.39 14.49
C VAL A 296 -26.71 -1.78 13.72
N PRO A 297 -27.56 -2.57 13.03
CA PRO A 297 -28.74 -2.04 12.38
C PRO A 297 -29.54 -1.27 13.43
N ALA A 298 -29.90 -0.03 13.13
CA ALA A 298 -30.79 0.74 13.97
C ALA A 298 -32.07 -0.08 14.12
N ASN A 299 -32.33 -0.60 15.32
CA ASN A 299 -33.63 -1.15 15.65
C ASN A 299 -34.63 -0.03 15.34
N SER A 300 -35.45 -0.27 14.33
CA SER A 300 -36.72 0.40 14.18
C SER A 300 -37.57 -0.07 15.37
N ASP A 301 -37.43 0.63 16.49
CA ASP A 301 -38.36 0.51 17.60
C ASP A 301 -39.72 0.93 17.07
N THR A 302 -40.55 -0.08 16.83
CA THR A 302 -42.00 0.01 16.82
C THR A 302 -42.48 0.73 18.07
N THR A 303 -43.11 1.89 17.89
CA THR A 303 -44.39 2.26 18.54
C THR A 303 -44.99 3.46 17.81
#